data_AF-A0A2V7RH44-F1
#
_entry.id   AF-A0A2V7RH44-F1
#
_cell.length_a   1.000
_cell.length_b   1.000
_cell.length_c   1.000
_cell.angle_alpha   90.00
_cell.angle_beta   90.00
_cell.angle_gamma   90.00
#
_symmetry.space_group_name_H-M   'P 1'
#
loop_
_entity.id
_entity.type
_entity.pdbx_description
1 polymer ?
#
loop_
_entity_poly.entity_id
_entity_poly.type
_entity_poly.pdbx_seq_one_letter_code
_entity_poly.pdbx_strand_id
1 'polypeptide(L)'
;MLYDLSRADARVKWLVTCLLLTFALAYGFGGWMVALYAGFGPKQVAATYAPSQMSMAMPPESTVVVEHPMTMSQFAEAAPHQVDTALLVQDTHVHVPMYGVIAACLSVVVLGLRMSRRAALGTISLLFAAPWLDFLGMWLTKFLAPGFAWLTIVGGWAMAAGLVIVTVMALWQMWLMKERTVS
;
A
#
# COMPACT_ATOMS: atom_id res chain seq x y z
N MET A 1 9.94 -19.67 -21.56
CA MET A 1 8.89 -19.27 -20.61
C MET A 1 8.66 -20.45 -19.68
N LEU A 2 8.64 -20.24 -18.36
CA LEU A 2 8.46 -21.31 -17.38
C LEU A 2 7.02 -21.87 -17.41
N TYR A 3 6.02 -21.02 -17.68
CA TYR A 3 4.64 -21.40 -17.99
C TYR A 3 3.91 -20.24 -18.71
N ASP A 4 2.77 -20.50 -19.36
CA ASP A 4 1.94 -19.49 -20.03
C ASP A 4 0.55 -19.44 -19.36
N LEU A 5 0.24 -18.32 -18.71
CA LEU A 5 -1.01 -18.14 -17.97
C LEU A 5 -2.24 -18.12 -18.88
N SER A 6 -2.08 -17.72 -20.15
CA SER A 6 -3.19 -17.71 -21.13
C SER A 6 -3.68 -19.12 -21.46
N ARG A 7 -2.80 -20.13 -21.34
CA ARG A 7 -3.07 -21.55 -21.62
C ARG A 7 -3.22 -22.41 -20.36
N ALA A 8 -3.16 -21.79 -19.19
CA ALA A 8 -3.28 -22.52 -17.92
C ALA A 8 -4.67 -23.15 -17.76
N ASP A 9 -4.73 -24.22 -16.96
CA ASP A 9 -5.98 -24.87 -16.59
C ASP A 9 -6.96 -23.88 -15.93
N ALA A 10 -8.26 -24.13 -16.10
CA ALA A 10 -9.32 -23.27 -15.57
C ALA A 10 -9.20 -23.07 -14.04
N ARG A 11 -8.74 -24.08 -13.29
CA ARG A 11 -8.53 -23.98 -11.84
C ARG A 11 -7.46 -22.97 -11.49
N VAL A 12 -6.37 -22.93 -12.26
CA VAL A 12 -5.28 -21.95 -12.06
C VAL A 12 -5.77 -20.54 -12.42
N LYS A 13 -6.49 -20.38 -13.54
CA LYS A 13 -7.07 -19.10 -13.93
C LYS A 13 -8.05 -18.57 -12.90
N TRP A 14 -8.86 -19.47 -12.33
CA TRP A 14 -9.80 -19.13 -11.26
C TRP A 14 -9.09 -18.71 -9.98
N LEU A 15 -8.09 -19.49 -9.53
CA LEU A 15 -7.25 -19.14 -8.38
C LEU A 15 -6.62 -17.75 -8.52
N VAL A 16 -6.00 -17.47 -9.67
CA VAL A 16 -5.38 -16.16 -9.93
C VAL A 16 -6.43 -15.05 -9.94
N THR A 17 -7.62 -15.29 -10.53
CA THR A 17 -8.72 -14.31 -10.52
C THR A 17 -9.19 -13.99 -9.11
N CYS A 18 -9.42 -15.00 -8.28
CA CYS A 18 -9.80 -14.81 -6.87
C CYS A 18 -8.71 -14.06 -6.09
N LEU A 19 -7.44 -14.44 -6.25
CA LEU A 19 -6.31 -13.78 -5.60
C LEU A 19 -6.26 -12.27 -5.95
N LEU A 20 -6.36 -11.95 -7.24
CA LEU A 20 -6.31 -10.56 -7.73
C LEU A 20 -7.50 -9.75 -7.23
N LEU A 21 -8.70 -10.34 -7.19
CA LEU A 21 -9.89 -9.69 -6.63
C LEU A 21 -9.72 -9.41 -5.12
N THR A 22 -9.18 -10.37 -4.36
CA THR A 22 -8.90 -10.16 -2.94
C THR A 22 -7.92 -9.02 -2.73
N PHE A 23 -6.82 -8.97 -3.50
CA PHE A 23 -5.88 -7.86 -3.41
C PHE A 23 -6.47 -6.52 -3.86
N ALA A 24 -7.28 -6.51 -4.93
CA ALA A 24 -7.96 -5.29 -5.37
C ALA A 24 -8.90 -4.73 -4.29
N LEU A 25 -9.66 -5.60 -3.63
CA LEU A 25 -10.51 -5.20 -2.50
C LEU A 25 -9.68 -4.68 -1.32
N ALA A 26 -8.62 -5.41 -0.93
CA ALA A 26 -7.75 -5.00 0.16
C ALA A 26 -7.10 -3.63 -0.09
N TYR A 27 -6.61 -3.39 -1.31
CA TYR A 27 -6.05 -2.09 -1.70
C TYR A 27 -7.11 -1.00 -1.76
N GLY A 28 -8.35 -1.31 -2.17
CA GLY A 28 -9.48 -0.38 -2.10
C GLY A 28 -9.76 0.08 -0.67
N PHE A 29 -9.81 -0.85 0.28
CA PHE A 29 -9.96 -0.52 1.70
C PHE A 29 -8.73 0.19 2.28
N GLY A 30 -7.52 -0.15 1.83
CA GLY A 30 -6.30 0.58 2.19
C GLY A 30 -6.35 2.03 1.73
N GLY A 31 -6.76 2.29 0.49
CA GLY A 31 -6.97 3.66 -0.02
C GLY A 31 -8.07 4.40 0.75
N TRP A 32 -9.15 3.72 1.12
CA TRP A 32 -10.21 4.29 1.96
C TRP A 32 -9.71 4.66 3.35
N MET A 33 -8.90 3.81 3.99
CA MET A 33 -8.22 4.11 5.25
C MET A 33 -7.34 5.36 5.13
N VAL A 34 -6.52 5.46 4.06
CA VAL A 34 -5.70 6.65 3.81
C VAL A 34 -6.57 7.89 3.70
N ALA A 35 -7.68 7.83 2.98
CA ALA A 35 -8.61 8.95 2.82
C ALA A 35 -9.17 9.46 4.17
N LEU A 36 -9.44 8.53 5.10
CA LEU A 36 -9.99 8.86 6.42
C LEU A 36 -8.93 9.39 7.40
N TYR A 37 -7.72 8.82 7.41
CA TYR A 37 -6.76 9.04 8.50
C TYR A 37 -5.56 9.92 8.13
N ALA A 38 -5.11 9.91 6.87
CA ALA A 38 -3.88 10.59 6.46
C ALA A 38 -4.09 11.61 5.32
N GLY A 39 -5.11 11.42 4.49
CA GLY A 39 -5.30 12.17 3.24
C GLY A 39 -4.31 11.79 2.14
N PHE A 40 -4.54 12.31 0.93
CA PHE A 40 -3.68 12.05 -0.24
C PHE A 40 -2.72 13.21 -0.55
N GLY A 41 -2.71 14.26 0.27
CA GLY A 41 -1.85 15.43 0.11
C GLY A 41 -0.56 15.33 0.93
N PRO A 42 0.60 15.78 0.41
CA PRO A 42 1.87 15.72 1.15
C PRO A 42 1.83 16.43 2.50
N LYS A 43 1.09 17.54 2.61
CA LYS A 43 0.91 18.28 3.87
C LYS A 43 0.14 17.48 4.93
N GLN A 44 -0.87 16.72 4.52
CA GLN A 44 -1.71 15.93 5.42
C GLN A 44 -0.93 14.72 5.92
N VAL A 45 -0.27 13.99 5.01
CA VAL A 45 0.65 12.90 5.35
C VAL A 45 1.77 13.38 6.29
N ALA A 46 2.36 14.55 6.02
CA ALA A 46 3.35 15.14 6.90
C ALA A 46 2.81 15.40 8.31
N ALA A 47 1.57 15.89 8.43
CA ALA A 47 0.93 16.14 9.72
C ALA A 47 0.65 14.84 10.50
N THR A 48 0.44 13.72 9.82
CA THR A 48 0.26 12.39 10.43
C THR A 48 1.54 11.86 11.08
N TYR A 49 2.70 12.06 10.43
CA TYR A 49 3.97 11.51 10.90
C TYR A 49 4.86 12.50 11.67
N ALA A 50 4.48 13.79 11.71
CA ALA A 50 5.22 14.83 12.41
C ALA A 50 5.56 14.41 13.86
N PRO A 51 6.74 14.79 14.38
CA PRO A 51 7.07 14.55 15.78
C PRO A 51 6.00 15.18 16.68
N SER A 52 5.45 14.41 17.64
CA SER A 52 4.47 14.97 18.57
C SER A 52 5.15 16.03 19.44
N GLN A 53 4.53 17.22 19.54
CA GLN A 53 5.04 18.28 20.42
C GLN A 53 4.88 17.93 21.91
N MET A 54 4.07 16.92 22.24
CA MET A 54 3.89 16.39 23.60
C MET A 54 4.91 15.30 23.93
N SER A 55 6.21 15.60 23.81
CA SER A 55 7.29 14.67 24.21
C SER A 55 7.54 14.63 25.73
N MET A 56 6.82 15.42 26.51
CA MET A 56 6.88 15.35 27.97
C MET A 56 5.95 14.23 28.44
N ALA A 57 6.53 13.08 28.78
CA ALA A 57 5.86 12.09 29.61
C ALA A 57 5.52 12.76 30.95
N MET A 58 4.29 13.26 31.09
CA MET A 58 3.82 13.87 32.32
C MET A 58 3.87 12.81 33.43
N PRO A 59 4.55 13.08 34.57
CA PRO A 59 4.50 12.19 35.72
C PRO A 59 3.04 11.95 36.13
N PRO A 60 2.63 10.72 36.45
CA PRO A 60 1.25 10.40 36.79
C PRO A 60 0.70 11.23 37.96
N GLU A 61 1.59 11.73 38.83
CA GLU A 61 1.27 12.61 39.97
C GLU A 61 0.89 14.04 39.56
N SER A 62 1.11 14.43 38.31
CA SER A 62 0.80 15.78 37.77
C SER A 62 -0.33 15.79 36.73
N THR A 63 -0.96 14.62 36.50
CA THR A 63 -2.07 14.50 35.54
C THR A 63 -3.32 15.14 36.11
N VAL A 64 -3.60 16.38 35.72
CA VAL A 64 -4.89 17.02 36.00
C VAL A 64 -5.91 16.48 34.99
N VAL A 65 -6.85 15.67 35.45
CA VAL A 65 -8.01 15.27 34.65
C VAL A 65 -8.93 16.48 34.56
N VAL A 66 -8.93 17.16 33.41
CA VAL A 66 -9.82 18.28 33.12
C VAL A 66 -11.00 17.75 32.32
N GLU A 67 -12.18 17.73 32.92
CA GLU A 67 -13.43 17.50 32.18
C GLU A 67 -13.89 18.83 31.59
N HIS A 68 -13.95 18.89 30.25
CA HIS A 68 -14.49 20.03 29.51
C HIS A 68 -15.62 19.53 28.59
N PRO A 69 -16.80 20.20 28.59
CA PRO A 69 -17.89 19.83 27.68
C PRO A 69 -17.53 20.16 26.24
N MET A 70 -17.28 19.13 25.43
CA MET A 70 -17.07 19.25 23.99
C MET A 70 -18.39 19.22 23.22
N THR A 71 -18.54 20.13 22.26
CA THR A 71 -19.66 20.15 21.32
C THR A 71 -19.40 19.19 20.16
N MET A 72 -20.46 18.68 19.51
CA MET A 72 -20.33 17.74 18.36
C MET A 72 -19.51 18.32 17.19
N SER A 73 -19.53 19.65 17.01
CA SER A 73 -18.69 20.34 16.03
C SER A 73 -17.20 20.35 16.40
N GLN A 74 -16.85 20.33 17.69
CA GLN A 74 -15.46 20.22 18.15
C GLN A 74 -14.92 18.80 18.01
N PHE A 75 -15.78 17.78 18.05
CA PHE A 75 -15.40 16.42 17.65
C PHE A 75 -15.12 16.29 16.14
N ALA A 76 -15.77 17.11 15.31
CA ALA A 76 -15.50 17.14 13.87
C ALA A 76 -14.15 17.81 13.52
N GLU A 77 -13.64 18.66 14.42
CA GLU A 77 -12.27 19.21 14.39
C GLU A 77 -11.25 18.26 15.06
N ALA A 78 -11.52 16.94 15.08
CA ALA A 78 -10.62 15.97 15.68
C ALA A 78 -9.19 16.14 15.14
N ALA A 79 -8.24 16.20 16.08
CA ALA A 79 -6.83 16.34 15.79
C ALA A 79 -6.39 15.34 14.71
N PRO A 80 -5.49 15.73 13.79
CA PRO A 80 -5.01 14.84 12.75
C PRO A 80 -4.50 13.55 13.38
N HIS A 81 -4.90 12.40 12.82
CA HIS A 81 -4.42 11.10 13.30
C HIS A 81 -2.90 11.11 13.30
N GLN A 82 -2.30 10.92 14.47
CA GLN A 82 -0.86 10.97 14.66
C GLN A 82 -0.32 9.57 14.84
N VAL A 83 0.67 9.21 14.03
CA VAL A 83 1.36 7.92 14.12
C VAL A 83 2.61 8.12 14.96
N ASP A 84 2.65 7.55 16.16
CA ASP A 84 3.84 7.55 17.00
C ASP A 84 4.91 6.56 16.49
N THR A 85 6.10 6.60 17.08
CA THR A 85 7.22 5.76 16.65
C THR A 85 6.98 4.27 16.93
N ALA A 86 6.33 3.93 18.05
CA ALA A 86 6.08 2.54 18.41
C ALA A 86 5.07 1.92 17.43
N LEU A 87 4.03 2.66 17.09
CA LEU A 87 3.05 2.28 16.08
C LEU A 87 3.71 2.16 14.71
N LEU A 88 4.59 3.09 14.30
CA LEU A 88 5.30 3.00 13.03
C LEU A 88 6.24 1.78 12.95
N VAL A 89 6.91 1.42 14.06
CA VAL A 89 7.72 0.19 14.16
C VAL A 89 6.84 -1.04 14.00
N GLN A 90 5.73 -1.11 14.74
CA GLN A 90 4.79 -2.23 14.67
C GLN A 90 4.21 -2.39 13.27
N ASP A 91 3.79 -1.28 12.66
CA ASP A 91 3.23 -1.24 11.32
C ASP A 91 4.26 -1.74 10.29
N THR A 92 5.48 -1.22 10.35
CA THR A 92 6.59 -1.64 9.48
C THR A 92 6.91 -3.14 9.65
N HIS A 93 6.95 -3.65 10.88
CA HIS A 93 7.27 -5.05 11.19
C HIS A 93 6.28 -6.03 10.58
N VAL A 94 4.98 -5.70 10.60
CA VAL A 94 3.93 -6.58 10.07
C VAL A 94 3.75 -6.40 8.57
N HIS A 95 3.72 -5.15 8.09
CA HIS A 95 3.34 -4.85 6.72
C HIS A 95 4.48 -5.08 5.73
N VAL A 96 5.73 -4.73 6.04
CA VAL A 96 6.83 -4.89 5.08
C VAL A 96 7.01 -6.36 4.65
N PRO A 97 7.02 -7.35 5.57
CA PRO A 97 7.05 -8.76 5.18
C PRO A 97 5.80 -9.19 4.39
N MET A 98 4.62 -8.75 4.81
CA MET A 98 3.36 -9.08 4.12
C MET A 98 3.34 -8.53 2.69
N TYR A 99 3.79 -7.30 2.48
CA TYR A 99 3.96 -6.72 1.14
C TYR A 99 5.00 -7.50 0.32
N GLY A 100 6.06 -8.01 0.95
CA GLY A 100 6.99 -8.93 0.30
C GLY A 100 6.32 -10.21 -0.21
N VAL A 101 5.43 -10.81 0.59
CA VAL A 101 4.64 -11.99 0.19
C VAL A 101 3.68 -11.66 -0.95
N ILE A 102 2.95 -10.54 -0.85
CA ILE A 102 2.03 -10.07 -1.91
C ILE A 102 2.81 -9.83 -3.21
N ALA A 103 3.94 -9.12 -3.15
CA ALA A 103 4.80 -8.86 -4.29
C ALA A 103 5.34 -10.15 -4.91
N ALA A 104 5.72 -11.14 -4.10
CA ALA A 104 6.14 -12.45 -4.59
C ALA A 104 5.00 -13.18 -5.32
N CYS A 105 3.80 -13.24 -4.74
CA CYS A 105 2.62 -13.84 -5.36
C CYS A 105 2.27 -13.17 -6.70
N LEU A 106 2.25 -11.83 -6.75
CA LEU A 106 2.01 -11.08 -7.98
C LEU A 106 3.14 -11.28 -9.00
N SER A 107 4.39 -11.38 -8.55
CA SER A 107 5.53 -11.65 -9.43
C SER A 107 5.44 -13.02 -10.07
N VAL A 108 4.96 -14.04 -9.35
CA VAL A 108 4.64 -15.34 -9.94
C VAL A 108 3.64 -15.17 -11.07
N VAL A 109 2.53 -14.46 -10.84
CA VAL A 109 1.56 -14.15 -11.91
C VAL A 109 2.24 -13.48 -13.11
N VAL A 110 3.10 -12.48 -12.88
CA VAL A 110 3.86 -11.78 -13.95
C VAL A 110 4.74 -12.74 -14.77
N LEU A 111 5.37 -13.73 -14.14
CA LEU A 111 6.17 -14.74 -14.86
C LEU A 111 5.35 -15.55 -15.87
N GLY A 112 4.06 -15.71 -15.62
CA GLY A 112 3.11 -16.36 -16.52
C GLY A 112 2.51 -15.43 -17.58
N LEU A 113 2.70 -14.12 -17.48
CA LEU A 113 2.17 -13.17 -18.44
C LEU A 113 3.01 -13.11 -19.72
N ARG A 114 2.32 -12.94 -20.84
CA ARG A 114 2.93 -12.65 -22.14
C ARG A 114 3.40 -11.20 -22.18
N MET A 115 4.58 -10.96 -21.61
CA MET A 115 5.25 -9.65 -21.56
C MET A 115 6.67 -9.74 -22.12
N SER A 116 7.20 -8.61 -22.60
CA SER A 116 8.63 -8.55 -22.93
C SER A 116 9.46 -8.70 -21.64
N ARG A 117 10.68 -9.25 -21.75
CA ARG A 117 11.56 -9.47 -20.58
C ARG A 117 11.77 -8.18 -19.76
N ARG A 118 11.96 -7.05 -20.45
CA ARG A 118 12.13 -5.74 -19.79
C ARG A 118 10.88 -5.31 -19.03
N ALA A 119 9.70 -5.49 -19.63
CA ALA A 119 8.44 -5.16 -18.98
C ALA A 119 8.19 -6.05 -17.75
N ALA A 120 8.40 -7.36 -17.87
CA ALA A 120 8.24 -8.29 -16.74
C ALA A 120 9.17 -7.94 -15.58
N LEU A 121 10.47 -7.71 -15.85
CA LEU A 121 11.43 -7.30 -14.82
C LEU A 121 11.09 -5.93 -14.21
N GLY A 122 10.64 -4.99 -15.04
CA GLY A 122 10.20 -3.67 -14.58
C GLY A 122 8.99 -3.76 -13.64
N THR A 123 7.97 -4.56 -14.01
CA THR A 123 6.79 -4.77 -13.16
C THR A 123 7.15 -5.48 -11.86
N ILE A 124 7.98 -6.53 -11.89
CA ILE A 124 8.45 -7.19 -10.66
C ILE A 124 9.19 -6.20 -9.77
N SER A 125 10.12 -5.42 -10.34
CA SER A 125 10.87 -4.41 -9.57
C SER A 125 9.96 -3.36 -8.95
N LEU A 126 8.94 -2.90 -9.69
CA LEU A 126 7.92 -1.98 -9.19
C LEU A 126 7.16 -2.55 -7.99
N LEU A 127 6.72 -3.81 -8.06
CA LEU A 127 5.97 -4.47 -6.99
C LEU A 127 6.74 -4.55 -5.66
N PHE A 128 8.06 -4.73 -5.72
CA PHE A 128 8.91 -4.76 -4.52
C PHE A 128 9.37 -3.37 -4.06
N ALA A 129 9.68 -2.47 -4.99
CA ALA A 129 10.20 -1.15 -4.66
C ALA A 129 9.12 -0.21 -4.09
N ALA A 130 7.87 -0.35 -4.54
CA ALA A 130 6.80 0.56 -4.14
C ALA A 130 6.48 0.54 -2.63
N PRO A 131 6.33 -0.63 -1.96
CA PRO A 131 6.20 -0.69 -0.50
C PRO A 131 7.43 -0.12 0.21
N TRP A 132 8.64 -0.33 -0.31
CA TRP A 132 9.85 0.22 0.31
C TRP A 132 9.86 1.74 0.28
N LEU A 133 9.50 2.35 -0.86
CA LEU A 133 9.38 3.79 -0.98
C LEU A 133 8.32 4.36 -0.05
N ASP A 134 7.21 3.63 0.11
CA ASP A 134 6.11 4.03 0.98
C ASP A 134 6.56 4.17 2.44
N PHE A 135 7.09 3.09 3.01
CA PHE A 135 7.62 3.07 4.38
C PHE A 135 8.82 4.00 4.54
N LEU A 136 9.76 4.02 3.59
CA LEU A 136 10.90 4.94 3.63
C LEU A 136 10.42 6.40 3.73
N GLY A 137 9.36 6.76 3.00
CA GLY A 137 8.74 8.07 3.09
C GLY A 137 8.20 8.36 4.49
N MET A 138 7.52 7.41 5.13
CA MET A 138 6.98 7.58 6.49
C MET A 138 8.09 7.80 7.51
N TRP A 139 9.14 6.97 7.44
CA TRP A 139 10.31 7.06 8.32
C TRP A 139 11.08 8.37 8.12
N LEU A 140 11.37 8.76 6.87
CA LEU A 140 12.05 10.04 6.58
C LEU A 140 11.20 11.25 6.98
N THR A 141 9.88 11.18 6.82
CA THR A 141 8.96 12.23 7.26
C THR A 141 9.02 12.43 8.78
N LYS A 142 9.09 11.32 9.52
CA LYS A 142 9.10 11.34 10.99
C LYS A 142 10.43 11.79 11.59
N PHE A 143 11.56 11.35 11.02
CA PHE A 143 12.88 11.56 11.63
C PHE A 143 13.75 12.61 10.95
N LEU A 144 13.49 12.95 9.69
CA LEU A 144 14.35 13.84 8.92
C LEU A 144 13.65 15.16 8.59
N ALA A 145 12.58 15.14 7.80
CA ALA A 145 11.83 16.34 7.46
C ALA A 145 10.42 16.05 6.92
N PRO A 146 9.41 16.91 7.22
CA PRO A 146 8.07 16.84 6.62
C PRO A 146 8.06 16.77 5.09
N GLY A 147 9.08 17.33 4.46
CA GLY A 147 9.24 17.36 3.01
C GLY A 147 9.39 15.99 2.35
N PHE A 148 9.60 14.90 3.09
CA PHE A 148 9.69 13.55 2.52
C PHE A 148 8.32 12.85 2.36
N ALA A 149 7.23 13.46 2.81
CA ALA A 149 5.89 12.87 2.75
C ALA A 149 5.40 12.55 1.33
N TRP A 150 5.95 13.21 0.30
CA TRP A 150 5.64 12.87 -1.09
C TRP A 150 6.11 11.47 -1.46
N LEU A 151 7.15 10.94 -0.80
CA LEU A 151 7.71 9.63 -1.11
C LEU A 151 6.73 8.51 -0.71
N THR A 152 6.04 8.68 0.42
CA THR A 152 4.90 7.84 0.86
C THR A 152 3.80 7.84 -0.19
N ILE A 153 3.41 9.02 -0.68
CA ILE A 153 2.36 9.15 -1.70
C ILE A 153 2.78 8.44 -3.00
N VAL A 154 4.01 8.67 -3.47
CA VAL A 154 4.53 8.01 -4.66
C VAL A 154 4.60 6.50 -4.49
N GLY A 155 5.06 6.02 -3.32
CA GLY A 155 5.07 4.60 -2.97
C GLY A 155 3.67 3.98 -3.03
N GLY A 156 2.70 4.59 -2.33
CA GLY A 156 1.29 4.18 -2.34
C GLY A 156 0.69 4.06 -3.75
N TRP A 157 0.85 5.09 -4.58
CA TRP A 157 0.37 5.08 -5.96
C TRP A 157 1.11 4.08 -6.85
N ALA A 158 2.42 3.92 -6.64
CA ALA A 158 3.21 2.93 -7.37
C ALA A 158 2.76 1.49 -7.06
N MET A 159 2.39 1.20 -5.81
CA MET A 159 1.83 -0.11 -5.44
C MET A 159 0.50 -0.35 -6.15
N ALA A 160 -0.41 0.63 -6.12
CA ALA A 160 -1.70 0.56 -6.82
C ALA A 160 -1.52 0.35 -8.33
N ALA A 161 -0.60 1.10 -8.95
CA ALA A 161 -0.27 0.96 -10.37
C ALA A 161 0.24 -0.45 -10.70
N GLY A 162 1.14 -0.99 -9.88
CA GLY A 162 1.64 -2.37 -10.02
C GLY A 162 0.51 -3.39 -10.02
N LEU A 163 -0.40 -3.30 -9.04
CA LEU A 163 -1.56 -4.18 -8.94
C LEU A 163 -2.48 -4.06 -10.16
N VAL A 164 -2.77 -2.84 -10.61
CA VAL A 164 -3.62 -2.59 -11.79
C VAL A 164 -3.01 -3.20 -13.05
N ILE A 165 -1.71 -2.99 -13.28
CA ILE A 165 -1.00 -3.56 -14.44
C ILE A 165 -1.13 -5.08 -14.45
N VAL A 166 -0.80 -5.73 -13.33
CA VAL A 166 -0.86 -7.20 -13.23
C VAL A 166 -2.29 -7.69 -13.40
N THR A 167 -3.25 -7.04 -12.75
CA THR A 167 -4.66 -7.46 -12.78
C THR A 167 -5.24 -7.37 -14.19
N VAL A 168 -5.10 -6.21 -14.85
CA VAL A 168 -5.62 -6.00 -16.20
C VAL A 168 -4.98 -6.97 -17.18
N MET A 169 -3.66 -7.11 -17.13
CA MET A 169 -2.94 -8.01 -18.05
C MET A 169 -3.30 -9.48 -17.81
N ALA A 170 -3.39 -9.92 -16.56
CA ALA A 170 -3.75 -11.30 -16.24
C ALA A 170 -5.18 -11.62 -16.67
N LEU A 171 -6.16 -10.78 -16.30
CA LEU A 171 -7.56 -11.03 -16.65
C LEU A 171 -7.76 -11.00 -18.18
N TRP A 172 -7.13 -10.04 -18.86
CA TRP A 172 -7.20 -9.95 -20.31
C TRP A 172 -6.59 -11.19 -20.99
N GLN A 173 -5.41 -11.63 -20.57
CA GLN A 173 -4.75 -12.80 -21.19
C GLN A 173 -5.40 -14.14 -20.84
N MET A 174 -5.97 -14.28 -19.63
CA MET A 174 -6.61 -15.53 -19.21
C MET A 174 -7.97 -15.75 -19.87
N TRP A 175 -8.76 -14.68 -20.01
CA TRP A 175 -10.19 -14.78 -20.32
C TRP A 175 -10.60 -14.15 -21.65
N LEU A 176 -9.91 -13.10 -22.10
CA LEU A 176 -10.33 -12.30 -23.27
C LEU A 176 -9.45 -12.54 -24.50
N MET A 177 -8.20 -12.94 -24.32
CA MET A 177 -7.29 -13.22 -25.42
C MET A 177 -7.64 -14.56 -26.07
N LYS A 178 -8.25 -14.52 -27.26
CA LYS A 178 -8.50 -15.71 -28.07
C LYS A 178 -7.16 -16.28 -28.54
N GLU A 179 -6.96 -17.58 -28.38
CA GLU A 179 -5.77 -18.25 -28.91
C GLU A 179 -5.64 -17.95 -30.40
N ARG A 180 -4.49 -17.40 -30.82
CA ARG A 180 -4.13 -17.48 -32.23
C ARG A 180 -3.84 -18.95 -32.51
N THR A 181 -4.83 -19.65 -33.04
CA THR A 181 -4.60 -20.88 -33.80
C THR A 181 -3.60 -20.54 -34.88
N VAL A 182 -2.35 -20.98 -34.69
CA VAL A 182 -1.41 -21.11 -35.80
C VAL A 182 -1.93 -22.33 -36.57
N SER A 183 -2.65 -22.07 -37.67
CA SER A 183 -2.97 -23.09 -38.67
C SER A 183 -1.71 -23.51 -39.42
#